data_AF-A0A1B9MSW2-F1
#
_entry.id   AF-A0A1B9MSW2-F1
#
_cell.length_a   1.000
_cell.length_b   1.000
_cell.length_c   1.000
_cell.angle_alpha   90.00
_cell.angle_beta   90.00
_cell.angle_gamma   90.00
#
_symmetry.space_group_name_H-M   'P 1'
#
loop_
_entity.id
_entity.type
_entity.pdbx_description
1 polymer ?
#
loop_
_entity_poly.entity_id
_entity_poly.type
_entity_poly.pdbx_seq_one_letter_code
_entity_poly.pdbx_strand_id
1 'polypeptide(L)'
;MKKRFILPFLSLFIVGHAFAVPLEESLRIYAITSITQESPFCYFLLVDYYPNGQVKEKGCQGHYNGTGIGVANWYEYDFSGKLVRSTYYHPDEYGKDYKIVTTYKNGKVLTKKIFNYDDLYETEQEELNEIPK
;
A
#
# COMPACT_ATOMS: atom_id res chain seq x y z
N MET A 1 -1.69 -65.62 -26.95
CA MET A 1 -1.24 -64.22 -26.74
C MET A 1 -2.34 -63.44 -26.03
N LYS A 2 -2.13 -63.02 -24.78
CA LYS A 2 -2.97 -62.04 -24.06
C LYS A 2 -2.01 -61.01 -23.45
N LYS A 3 -2.12 -59.75 -23.91
CA LYS A 3 -1.23 -58.65 -23.53
C LYS A 3 -1.52 -58.22 -22.09
N ARG A 4 -0.49 -58.21 -21.25
CA ARG A 4 -0.48 -57.56 -19.93
C ARG A 4 -0.24 -56.08 -20.16
N PHE A 5 -1.16 -55.23 -19.71
CA PHE A 5 -0.93 -53.78 -19.64
C PHE A 5 -0.32 -53.46 -18.29
N ILE A 6 0.95 -53.04 -18.30
CA ILE A 6 1.63 -52.42 -17.17
C ILE A 6 1.50 -50.91 -17.39
N LEU A 7 0.75 -50.22 -16.53
CA LEU A 7 0.74 -48.76 -16.49
C LEU A 7 1.90 -48.29 -15.60
N PRO A 8 2.73 -47.33 -16.04
CA PRO A 8 3.81 -46.81 -15.22
C PRO A 8 3.28 -45.80 -14.20
N PHE A 9 3.96 -45.78 -13.05
CA PHE A 9 3.93 -44.78 -12.00
C PHE A 9 3.95 -43.34 -12.56
N LEU A 10 3.09 -42.47 -12.04
CA LEU A 10 3.41 -41.06 -11.89
C LEU A 10 3.13 -40.66 -10.44
N SER A 11 4.21 -40.56 -9.65
CA SER A 11 4.17 -40.04 -8.29
C SER A 11 3.71 -38.59 -8.32
N LEU A 12 2.58 -38.31 -7.69
CA LEU A 12 2.08 -36.97 -7.47
C LEU A 12 2.97 -36.30 -6.39
N PHE A 13 4.11 -35.75 -6.80
CA PHE A 13 4.86 -34.81 -5.96
C PHE A 13 4.09 -33.48 -5.98
N ILE A 14 3.16 -33.33 -5.04
CA ILE A 14 2.65 -32.01 -4.66
C ILE A 14 3.80 -31.35 -3.88
N VAL A 15 4.67 -30.64 -4.58
CA VAL A 15 5.62 -29.76 -3.91
C VAL A 15 4.86 -28.51 -3.49
N GLY A 16 4.25 -28.59 -2.31
CA GLY A 16 3.73 -27.42 -1.60
C GLY A 16 4.90 -26.54 -1.17
N HIS A 17 5.38 -25.67 -2.07
CA HIS A 17 6.18 -24.53 -1.66
C HIS A 17 5.22 -23.53 -0.99
N ALA A 18 4.96 -23.75 0.29
CA ALA A 18 4.52 -22.68 1.17
C ALA A 18 5.65 -21.66 1.20
N PHE A 19 5.55 -20.61 0.39
CA PHE A 19 6.39 -19.44 0.57
C PHE A 19 5.99 -18.82 1.91
N ALA A 20 6.85 -19.03 2.91
CA ALA A 20 6.80 -18.31 4.16
C ALA A 20 6.98 -16.82 3.84
N VAL A 21 5.90 -16.06 3.90
CA VAL A 21 5.98 -14.61 4.00
C VAL A 21 6.51 -14.33 5.41
N PRO A 22 7.68 -13.66 5.57
CA PRO A 22 8.14 -13.27 6.90
C PRO A 22 7.17 -12.17 7.38
N LEU A 23 6.23 -12.56 8.24
CA LEU A 23 5.27 -11.67 8.85
C LEU A 23 5.92 -11.00 10.05
N GLU A 24 6.69 -9.94 9.81
CA GLU A 24 6.99 -8.98 10.87
C GLU A 24 7.12 -7.55 10.31
N GLU A 25 6.11 -7.08 9.59
CA GLU A 25 5.78 -5.65 9.60
C GLU A 25 4.72 -5.45 10.69
N SER A 26 5.15 -5.20 11.92
CA SER A 26 4.22 -4.80 12.99
C SER A 26 3.64 -3.43 12.64
N LEU A 27 2.49 -3.41 11.97
CA LEU A 27 1.69 -2.21 11.81
C LEU A 27 1.19 -1.82 13.20
N ARG A 28 1.91 -0.93 13.90
CA ARG A 28 1.47 -0.40 15.21
C ARG A 28 0.32 0.57 14.97
N ILE A 29 -0.90 0.02 14.96
CA ILE A 29 -2.13 0.81 14.99
C ILE A 29 -2.29 1.29 16.44
N TYR A 30 -1.84 2.52 16.72
CA TYR A 30 -2.22 3.20 17.95
C TYR A 30 -3.66 3.71 17.79
N ALA A 31 -4.64 2.91 18.21
CA ALA A 31 -5.99 3.41 18.47
C ALA A 31 -5.97 4.17 19.81
N ILE A 32 -5.64 5.45 19.79
CA ILE A 32 -5.73 6.32 20.95
C ILE A 32 -7.12 6.96 20.97
N THR A 33 -7.87 6.64 22.00
CA THR A 33 -9.11 7.33 22.37
C THR A 33 -8.77 8.72 22.89
N SER A 34 -8.69 9.73 22.03
CA SER A 34 -8.73 11.13 22.46
C SER A 34 -9.42 12.00 21.42
N ILE A 35 -10.56 12.55 21.83
CA ILE A 35 -11.42 13.47 21.08
C ILE A 35 -10.74 14.85 21.04
N THR A 36 -9.66 14.96 20.28
CA THR A 36 -9.04 16.24 19.91
C THR A 36 -8.85 16.21 18.41
N GLN A 37 -9.69 16.98 17.69
CA GLN A 37 -9.80 17.02 16.22
C GLN A 37 -8.57 17.60 15.50
N GLU A 38 -7.42 17.69 16.17
CA GLU A 38 -6.21 18.37 15.69
C GLU A 38 -5.18 17.43 15.05
N SER A 39 -5.47 16.13 14.94
CA SER A 39 -4.56 15.16 14.35
C SER A 39 -5.29 14.20 13.39
N PRO A 40 -4.68 13.84 12.25
CA PRO A 40 -5.23 12.85 11.33
C PRO A 40 -5.56 11.54 12.04
N PHE A 41 -6.82 11.10 11.98
CA PHE A 41 -7.26 9.88 12.64
C PHE A 41 -7.56 8.78 11.63
N CYS A 42 -6.94 7.61 11.82
CA CYS A 42 -7.18 6.39 11.05
C CYS A 42 -8.39 5.63 11.62
N TYR A 43 -9.50 5.55 10.88
CA TYR A 43 -10.69 4.81 11.33
C TYR A 43 -10.85 3.45 10.66
N PHE A 44 -10.38 3.28 9.42
CA PHE A 44 -10.55 2.05 8.66
C PHE A 44 -9.31 1.72 7.85
N LEU A 45 -8.74 0.56 8.12
CA LEU A 45 -7.71 -0.03 7.27
C LEU A 45 -8.38 -0.58 6.01
N LEU A 46 -8.02 -0.04 4.86
CA LEU A 46 -8.43 -0.55 3.56
C LEU A 46 -7.34 -1.44 2.99
N VAL A 47 -7.73 -2.62 2.52
CA VAL A 47 -6.86 -3.52 1.75
C VAL A 47 -7.66 -4.03 0.55
N ASP A 48 -7.19 -3.70 -0.65
CA ASP A 48 -7.71 -4.21 -1.91
C ASP A 48 -6.76 -5.28 -2.47
N TYR A 49 -7.32 -6.26 -3.19
CA TYR A 49 -6.60 -7.42 -3.68
C TYR A 49 -6.82 -7.60 -5.19
N TYR A 50 -5.78 -8.07 -5.86
CA TYR A 50 -5.91 -8.62 -7.20
C TYR A 50 -6.62 -9.99 -7.19
N PRO A 51 -7.18 -10.44 -8.33
CA PRO A 51 -7.81 -11.77 -8.42
C PRO A 51 -6.89 -12.95 -8.06
N ASN A 52 -5.56 -12.76 -8.13
CA ASN A 52 -4.58 -13.76 -7.73
C ASN A 52 -4.31 -13.79 -6.21
N GLY A 53 -5.04 -13.00 -5.43
CA GLY A 53 -4.91 -12.90 -3.97
C GLY A 53 -3.76 -12.03 -3.48
N GLN A 54 -2.95 -11.45 -4.37
CA GLN A 54 -1.93 -10.48 -3.99
C GLN A 54 -2.58 -9.15 -3.59
N VAL A 55 -1.99 -8.48 -2.60
CA VAL A 55 -2.41 -7.12 -2.23
C VAL A 55 -2.19 -6.22 -3.44
N LYS A 56 -3.21 -5.46 -3.79
CA LYS A 56 -3.16 -4.43 -4.84
C LYS A 56 -2.90 -3.06 -4.21
N GLU A 57 -3.60 -2.76 -3.13
CA GLU A 57 -3.48 -1.51 -2.40
C GLU A 57 -3.72 -1.75 -0.91
N LYS A 58 -2.99 -1.04 -0.05
CA LYS A 58 -3.31 -0.96 1.38
C LYS A 58 -3.04 0.44 1.90
N GLY A 59 -3.91 0.92 2.78
CA GLY A 59 -3.76 2.21 3.41
C GLY A 59 -4.81 2.41 4.49
N CYS A 60 -4.77 3.57 5.15
CA CYS A 60 -5.82 3.93 6.09
C CYS A 60 -6.68 5.06 5.55
N GLN A 61 -7.99 4.83 5.56
CA GLN A 61 -8.98 5.87 5.39
C GLN A 61 -9.25 6.51 6.76
N GLY A 62 -9.17 7.82 6.78
CA GLY A 62 -9.25 8.64 7.97
C GLY A 62 -10.09 9.89 7.77
N HIS A 63 -10.08 10.74 8.79
CA HIS A 63 -10.55 12.11 8.67
C HIS A 63 -9.55 13.08 9.29
N TYR A 64 -9.56 14.29 8.78
CA TYR A 64 -8.94 15.46 9.40
C TYR A 64 -9.92 16.63 9.24
N ASN A 65 -10.17 17.38 10.32
CA ASN A 65 -11.15 18.47 10.36
C ASN A 65 -12.54 18.13 9.76
N GLY A 66 -13.01 16.89 9.96
CA GLY A 66 -14.33 16.44 9.49
C GLY A 66 -14.43 16.03 8.02
N THR A 67 -13.35 16.15 7.24
CA THR A 67 -13.30 15.71 5.84
C THR A 67 -12.71 14.30 5.73
N GLY A 68 -13.36 13.42 4.96
CA GLY A 68 -12.86 12.07 4.70
C GLY A 68 -11.66 12.08 3.74
N ILE A 69 -10.53 11.53 4.16
CA ILE A 69 -9.25 11.59 3.43
C ILE A 69 -8.42 10.32 3.63
N GLY A 70 -7.47 10.07 2.72
CA GLY A 70 -6.38 9.15 3.00
C GLY A 70 -5.51 9.74 4.12
N VAL A 71 -5.15 8.92 5.11
CA VAL A 71 -4.24 9.33 6.19
C VAL A 71 -3.01 8.43 6.20
N ALA A 72 -1.88 9.01 6.62
CA ALA A 72 -0.59 8.32 6.68
C ALA A 72 -0.17 7.75 5.30
N ASN A 73 0.46 6.57 5.30
CA ASN A 73 1.00 5.96 4.10
C ASN A 73 -0.01 5.02 3.43
N TRP A 74 -0.16 5.21 2.12
CA TRP A 74 -0.82 4.29 1.20
C TRP A 74 0.22 3.61 0.33
N TYR A 75 0.01 2.34 0.04
CA TYR A 75 0.94 1.51 -0.72
C TYR A 75 0.21 0.79 -1.84
N GLU A 76 0.79 0.84 -3.03
CA GLU A 76 0.29 0.15 -4.21
C GLU A 76 1.35 -0.80 -4.76
N TYR A 77 0.85 -1.96 -5.14
CA TYR A 77 1.65 -3.10 -5.57
C TYR A 77 1.23 -3.50 -6.98
N ASP A 78 2.17 -4.05 -7.74
CA ASP A 78 1.85 -4.67 -9.02
C ASP A 78 1.23 -6.07 -8.84
N PHE A 79 0.81 -6.69 -9.95
CA PHE A 79 0.20 -8.02 -9.94
C PHE A 79 1.12 -9.13 -9.38
N SER A 80 2.44 -8.89 -9.28
CA SER A 80 3.40 -9.81 -8.66
C SER A 80 3.59 -9.60 -7.15
N GLY A 81 2.92 -8.59 -6.57
CA GLY A 81 3.03 -8.23 -5.15
C GLY A 81 4.19 -7.29 -4.85
N LYS A 82 4.80 -6.67 -5.86
CA LYS A 82 5.94 -5.77 -5.68
C LYS A 82 5.47 -4.33 -5.55
N LEU A 83 6.01 -3.61 -4.56
CA LEU A 83 5.71 -2.20 -4.35
C LEU A 83 6.11 -1.36 -5.58
N VAL A 84 5.15 -0.62 -6.12
CA VAL A 84 5.35 0.27 -7.28
C VAL A 84 5.11 1.73 -6.95
N ARG A 85 4.28 2.02 -5.94
CA ARG A 85 4.01 3.39 -5.48
C ARG A 85 3.70 3.41 -3.99
N SER A 86 4.18 4.45 -3.31
CA SER A 86 3.68 4.84 -1.99
C SER A 86 3.24 6.29 -2.02
N THR A 87 2.19 6.59 -1.28
CA THR A 87 1.68 7.96 -1.12
C THR A 87 1.55 8.26 0.36
N TYR A 88 2.32 9.23 0.84
CA TYR A 88 2.13 9.79 2.18
C TYR A 88 1.19 10.98 2.08
N TYR A 89 0.10 10.95 2.83
CA TYR A 89 -0.79 12.09 2.98
C TYR A 89 -0.45 12.82 4.26
N HIS A 90 -0.22 14.13 4.15
CA HIS A 90 -0.10 15.08 5.26
C HIS A 90 -1.35 15.96 5.29
N PRO A 91 -2.38 15.58 6.04
CA PRO A 91 -3.54 16.42 6.22
C PRO A 91 -3.21 17.58 7.12
N ASP A 92 -3.62 18.77 6.71
CA ASP A 92 -3.42 20.02 7.43
C ASP A 92 -4.57 20.98 7.10
N GLU A 93 -4.52 22.20 7.64
CA GLU A 93 -5.38 23.28 7.20
C GLU A 93 -5.28 23.50 5.69
N TYR A 94 -6.37 23.96 5.08
CA TYR A 94 -6.44 24.20 3.63
C TYR A 94 -5.26 25.06 3.15
N GLY A 95 -4.56 24.56 2.12
CA GLY A 95 -3.39 25.23 1.53
C GLY A 95 -2.07 24.91 2.23
N LYS A 96 -2.09 24.14 3.33
CA LYS A 96 -0.90 23.58 4.00
C LYS A 96 -0.83 22.05 3.89
N ASP A 97 -1.92 21.44 3.44
CA ASP A 97 -2.01 20.02 3.21
C ASP A 97 -1.28 19.63 1.92
N TYR A 98 -0.60 18.49 1.98
CA TYR A 98 0.16 17.98 0.85
C TYR A 98 0.19 16.46 0.84
N LYS A 99 0.60 15.91 -0.29
CA LYS A 99 0.97 14.49 -0.38
C LYS A 99 2.32 14.32 -1.04
N ILE A 100 3.01 13.26 -0.64
CA ILE A 100 4.27 12.84 -1.25
C ILE A 100 4.03 11.52 -1.96
N VAL A 101 4.20 11.51 -3.27
CA VAL A 101 4.12 10.29 -4.08
C VAL A 101 5.54 9.83 -4.40
N THR A 102 5.87 8.62 -3.99
CA THR A 102 7.13 7.95 -4.32
C THR A 102 6.85 6.78 -5.25
N THR A 103 7.50 6.73 -6.40
CA THR A 103 7.39 5.57 -7.32
C THR A 103 8.64 4.71 -7.24
N TYR A 104 8.47 3.41 -7.47
CA TYR A 104 9.53 2.43 -7.34
C TYR A 104 9.71 1.61 -8.62
N LYS A 105 10.96 1.30 -8.93
CA LYS A 105 11.33 0.34 -9.97
C LYS A 105 12.38 -0.60 -9.41
N ASN A 106 12.09 -1.90 -9.41
CA ASN A 106 13.02 -2.91 -8.89
C ASN A 106 13.42 -2.68 -7.42
N GLY A 107 12.46 -2.26 -6.60
CA GLY A 107 12.68 -2.00 -5.16
C GLY A 107 13.47 -0.73 -4.86
N LYS A 108 13.85 0.04 -5.90
CA LYS A 108 14.55 1.33 -5.75
C LYS A 108 13.58 2.47 -6.03
N VAL A 109 13.75 3.57 -5.30
CA VAL A 109 13.04 4.82 -5.57
C VAL A 109 13.41 5.28 -6.98
N LEU A 110 12.40 5.51 -7.80
CA LEU A 110 12.53 6.05 -9.15
C LEU A 110 12.25 7.54 -9.17
N THR A 111 11.14 7.97 -8.55
CA THR A 111 10.78 9.39 -8.40
C THR A 111 10.17 9.65 -7.04
N LYS A 112 10.25 10.90 -6.60
CA LYS A 112 9.56 11.40 -5.41
C LYS A 112 9.06 12.82 -5.65
N LYS A 113 7.76 13.02 -5.51
CA LYS A 113 7.09 14.28 -5.85
C LYS A 113 6.18 14.71 -4.72
N ILE A 114 6.16 16.01 -4.44
CA ILE A 114 5.16 16.61 -3.53
C ILE A 114 4.10 17.32 -4.34
N PHE A 115 2.88 17.27 -3.82
CA PHE A 115 1.72 17.92 -4.40
C PHE A 115 0.96 18.61 -3.28
N ASN A 116 0.71 19.91 -3.43
CA ASN A 116 -0.22 20.63 -2.58
C ASN A 116 -1.65 20.24 -2.96
N TYR A 117 -2.55 20.27 -1.99
CA TYR A 117 -3.94 19.81 -2.15
C TYR A 117 -4.92 20.88 -2.61
N ASP A 118 -4.42 22.07 -2.99
CA ASP A 118 -5.10 23.37 -3.04
C ASP A 118 -6.48 23.39 -3.73
N ASP A 119 -6.83 22.44 -4.61
CA ASP A 119 -8.20 22.33 -5.15
C ASP A 119 -8.59 20.90 -5.56
N LEU A 120 -8.67 19.96 -4.60
CA LEU A 120 -9.26 18.60 -4.79
C LEU A 120 -8.62 17.69 -5.86
N TYR A 121 -7.75 18.20 -6.74
CA TYR A 121 -6.93 17.49 -7.72
C TYR A 121 -5.65 18.31 -8.00
N GLU A 122 -4.53 17.60 -7.98
CA GLU A 122 -3.13 18.07 -8.09
C GLU A 122 -2.93 19.26 -9.07
N THR A 123 -2.46 20.40 -8.57
CA THR A 123 -2.20 21.60 -9.40
C THR A 123 -0.72 21.95 -9.54
N GLU A 124 0.14 21.60 -8.57
CA GLU A 124 1.57 21.89 -8.63
C GLU A 124 2.43 20.67 -8.31
N GLN A 125 3.36 20.36 -9.22
CA GLN A 125 4.27 19.22 -9.13
C GLN A 125 5.69 19.72 -8.94
N GLU A 126 6.26 19.49 -7.76
CA GLU A 126 7.68 19.72 -7.50
C GLU A 126 8.40 18.38 -7.26
N GLU A 127 9.55 18.20 -7.91
CA GLU A 127 10.42 17.06 -7.64
C GLU A 127 11.26 17.35 -6.40
N LEU A 128 11.03 16.58 -5.33
CA LEU A 128 11.73 16.78 -4.08
C LEU A 128 12.95 15.87 -3.98
N ASN A 129 14.08 16.49 -3.66
CA ASN A 129 15.29 15.76 -3.23
C ASN A 129 15.18 15.32 -1.76
N GLU A 130 14.42 16.03 -0.91
CA GLU A 130 14.26 15.77 0.53
C GLU A 130 12.83 16.08 1.04
N ILE A 131 12.42 15.50 2.17
CA ILE A 131 11.08 15.73 2.78
C ILE A 131 11.13 17.03 3.61
N PRO A 132 10.18 17.98 3.43
CA PRO A 132 10.07 19.15 4.29
C PRO A 132 9.80 18.75 5.75
N LYS A 133 10.47 19.39 6.70
CA LYS A 133 10.30 19.14 8.14
C LYS A 133 9.06 19.80 8.70
#